data_AF-A0A5R8Y7C5-F1
#
_entry.id   AF-A0A5R8Y7C5-F1
#
_cell.length_a   1.000
_cell.length_b   1.000
_cell.length_c   1.000
_cell.angle_alpha   90.00
_cell.angle_beta   90.00
_cell.angle_gamma   90.00
#
_symmetry.space_group_name_H-M   'P 1'
#
loop_
_entity.id
_entity.type
_entity.pdbx_description
1 polymer ?
#
loop_
_entity_poly.entity_id
_entity_poly.type
_entity_poly.pdbx_seq_one_letter_code
_entity_poly.pdbx_strand_id
1 'polypeptide(L)'
;MQGYQYAHIESYSRKGGQQKKRANGDRAWTVDEVIAEAERKPGSCSHVEEPDPDPLIIPGSCKNFDELRQAHHDACKVKQQVPYTIPKTGKKSVRTKALRVDKHTLYSSVISLPILSADAWAMPDLMNECMELFHQVVRFEKDRLEAADGQFAMAVVHRDEAHMHIHVYGVDPVRGEITWLHPGKAAVDNIRRGAGWKKDNVAEQDRAYCDAMRQWQDDFYTSVFRDAGLMRYGPKRFRLPRAEYLQQMDAHEQLALMRRDLPEARKTIDEAHSQQESIEAKRQELEKEKREFEEYVTTKECKLKIAEEELFERQDELYFEQRQKQAEGDQIIAKAEEAKREADAIRAEALQQKKQHIAKFESALDAGLAAVDDGVISYQPSSGAGQQDTLSFGPSAPKDDKKRAILKAKWQPALKVIKKYARRIWSSEAAQCERQFKADPSLVDVQVTYNPDAEPQSDDILKMDVKVSLDKIKGLSKPMQRILGGIANVIATQVGNAAIKLVRSKLRDEFDALKDYREQHRKQYGTVDPNAEAKMSFKEQGLENMMAKAPDPRNAERRERQDRRVKGDKMVR
;
A
#
# COMPACT_ATOMS: atom_id res chain seq x y z
N MET A 1 -15.54 -56.11 51.30
CA MET A 1 -15.14 -57.07 52.35
C MET A 1 -14.84 -58.43 51.74
N GLN A 2 -13.90 -59.17 52.33
CA GLN A 2 -13.54 -60.54 51.91
C GLN A 2 -14.11 -61.59 52.88
N GLY A 3 -14.75 -62.64 52.36
CA GLY A 3 -15.19 -63.77 53.16
C GLY A 3 -16.44 -64.47 52.61
N TYR A 4 -17.19 -65.14 53.49
CA TYR A 4 -18.44 -65.81 53.13
C TYR A 4 -19.54 -65.52 54.14
N GLN A 5 -20.78 -65.67 53.68
CA GLN A 5 -21.98 -65.41 54.43
C GLN A 5 -22.11 -66.31 55.67
N TYR A 6 -22.36 -65.67 56.81
CA TYR A 6 -22.97 -66.30 57.97
C TYR A 6 -24.24 -65.56 58.36
N ALA A 7 -25.39 -66.22 58.13
CA ALA A 7 -26.70 -65.76 58.57
C ALA A 7 -27.46 -66.98 59.09
N HIS A 8 -28.16 -66.84 60.20
CA HIS A 8 -28.96 -67.92 60.78
C HIS A 8 -30.25 -67.38 61.40
N ILE A 9 -31.32 -68.17 61.39
CA ILE A 9 -32.57 -67.86 62.09
C ILE A 9 -32.75 -68.87 63.21
N GLU A 10 -32.91 -68.37 64.43
CA GLU A 10 -33.37 -69.12 65.59
C GLU A 10 -34.76 -68.64 66.03
N SER A 11 -35.37 -69.42 66.92
CA SER A 11 -36.60 -69.00 67.56
C SER A 11 -36.73 -69.64 68.92
N TYR A 12 -37.35 -68.91 69.85
CA TYR A 12 -37.33 -69.27 71.26
C TYR A 12 -38.73 -69.30 71.86
N SER A 13 -38.91 -70.13 72.89
CA SER A 13 -40.16 -70.27 73.66
C SER A 13 -39.94 -69.86 75.12
N ARG A 14 -41.03 -69.58 75.84
CA ARG A 14 -40.96 -69.20 77.26
C ARG A 14 -40.38 -70.31 78.14
N LYS A 15 -40.67 -71.57 77.82
CA LYS A 15 -40.23 -72.72 78.61
C LYS A 15 -38.84 -73.26 78.23
N GLY A 16 -38.35 -72.91 77.04
CA GLY A 16 -37.26 -73.63 76.41
C GLY A 16 -37.65 -75.07 76.05
N GLY A 17 -36.73 -75.83 75.44
CA GLY A 17 -36.95 -77.23 75.06
C GLY A 17 -36.67 -78.19 76.21
N GLN A 18 -37.70 -78.88 76.73
CA GLN A 18 -37.57 -79.78 77.90
C GLN A 18 -37.09 -81.21 77.61
N GLN A 19 -37.09 -81.69 76.36
CA GLN A 19 -37.01 -83.14 76.10
C GLN A 19 -35.86 -83.63 75.22
N LYS A 20 -35.07 -82.73 74.63
CA LYS A 20 -33.81 -83.12 73.97
C LYS A 20 -32.77 -82.09 74.32
N LYS A 21 -31.68 -82.56 74.93
CA LYS A 21 -30.38 -81.90 74.75
C LYS A 21 -30.24 -81.63 73.25
N ARG A 22 -29.85 -80.42 72.84
CA ARG A 22 -29.38 -80.16 71.47
C ARG A 22 -28.33 -81.25 71.13
N ALA A 23 -28.06 -81.52 69.85
CA ALA A 23 -27.12 -82.60 69.48
C ALA A 23 -25.73 -82.48 70.14
N ASN A 24 -25.38 -81.28 70.59
CA ASN A 24 -24.18 -80.90 71.35
C ASN A 24 -24.28 -81.12 72.89
N GLY A 25 -25.42 -81.53 73.43
CA GLY A 25 -25.60 -81.82 74.86
C GLY A 25 -26.33 -80.74 75.68
N ASP A 26 -26.64 -79.58 75.10
CA ASP A 26 -27.11 -78.42 75.85
C ASP A 26 -28.64 -78.30 75.95
N ARG A 27 -29.10 -77.69 77.05
CA ARG A 27 -30.51 -77.27 77.22
C ARG A 27 -30.87 -76.22 76.17
N ALA A 28 -32.08 -76.28 75.63
CA ALA A 28 -32.61 -75.20 74.80
C ALA A 28 -33.02 -73.99 75.65
N TRP A 29 -32.53 -72.81 75.27
CA TRP A 29 -32.66 -71.56 76.01
C TRP A 29 -34.08 -71.03 76.02
N THR A 30 -34.43 -70.31 77.09
CA THR A 30 -35.68 -69.56 77.20
C THR A 30 -35.55 -68.18 76.53
N VAL A 31 -36.68 -67.54 76.25
CA VAL A 31 -36.68 -66.16 75.74
C VAL A 31 -35.96 -65.19 76.69
N ASP A 32 -36.20 -65.31 78.00
CA ASP A 32 -35.60 -64.41 78.98
C ASP A 32 -34.07 -64.56 79.03
N GLU A 33 -33.56 -65.80 78.89
CA GLU A 33 -32.13 -66.09 78.85
C GLU A 33 -31.46 -65.47 77.62
N VAL A 34 -32.09 -65.59 76.45
CA VAL A 34 -31.56 -65.01 75.20
C VAL A 34 -31.55 -63.48 75.24
N ILE A 35 -32.62 -62.86 75.76
CA ILE A 35 -32.67 -61.40 75.93
C ILE A 35 -31.62 -60.96 76.96
N ALA A 36 -31.44 -61.70 78.06
CA ALA A 36 -30.46 -61.38 79.08
C ALA A 36 -29.01 -61.51 78.59
N GLU A 37 -28.71 -62.51 77.76
CA GLU A 37 -27.40 -62.67 77.11
C GLU A 37 -27.10 -61.52 76.15
N ALA A 38 -28.07 -61.11 75.33
CA ALA A 38 -27.90 -60.00 74.39
C ALA A 38 -27.80 -58.64 75.08
N GLU A 39 -28.43 -58.46 76.24
CA GLU A 39 -28.28 -57.27 77.09
C GLU A 39 -26.97 -57.28 77.90
N ARG A 40 -26.17 -58.36 77.83
CA ARG A 40 -24.98 -58.56 78.68
C ARG A 40 -25.30 -58.50 80.18
N LYS A 41 -26.46 -59.02 80.60
CA LYS A 41 -26.78 -59.12 82.04
C LYS A 41 -25.73 -59.95 82.78
N PRO A 42 -25.33 -59.54 84.00
CA PRO A 42 -24.35 -60.27 84.79
C PRO A 42 -24.75 -61.75 84.95
N GLY A 43 -23.84 -62.65 84.57
CA GLY A 43 -24.06 -64.10 84.63
C GLY A 43 -24.78 -64.72 83.41
N SER A 44 -25.16 -63.92 82.42
CA SER A 44 -25.82 -64.40 81.19
C SER A 44 -24.90 -64.49 79.96
N CYS A 45 -23.65 -64.06 80.05
CA CYS A 45 -22.69 -63.98 78.94
C CYS A 45 -21.28 -64.52 79.31
N SER A 46 -21.18 -65.75 79.85
CA SER A 46 -19.91 -66.28 80.40
C SER A 46 -18.80 -66.55 79.40
N HIS A 47 -19.09 -66.48 78.09
CA HIS A 47 -18.12 -66.71 77.02
C HIS A 47 -17.52 -65.41 76.47
N VAL A 48 -18.02 -64.25 76.91
CA VAL A 48 -17.53 -62.93 76.52
C VAL A 48 -16.58 -62.47 77.62
N GLU A 49 -15.31 -62.26 77.27
CA GLU A 49 -14.26 -61.90 78.25
C GLU A 49 -14.53 -60.52 78.86
N GLU A 50 -14.85 -59.53 78.01
CA GLU A 50 -15.12 -58.15 78.39
C GLU A 50 -16.46 -57.69 77.77
N PRO A 51 -17.61 -58.01 78.41
CA PRO A 51 -18.92 -57.66 77.88
C PRO A 51 -19.10 -56.14 77.75
N ASP A 52 -19.61 -55.68 76.60
CA ASP A 52 -20.02 -54.28 76.42
C ASP A 52 -21.27 -54.01 77.29
N PRO A 53 -21.19 -53.16 78.34
CA PRO A 53 -22.32 -52.91 79.22
C PRO A 53 -23.46 -52.15 78.53
N ASP A 54 -23.22 -51.56 77.36
CA ASP A 54 -24.23 -50.86 76.57
C ASP A 54 -24.17 -51.31 75.09
N PRO A 55 -24.70 -52.51 74.78
CA PRO A 55 -24.75 -53.03 73.42
C PRO A 55 -25.46 -52.06 72.47
N LEU A 56 -24.94 -51.90 71.26
CA LEU A 56 -25.51 -50.95 70.30
C LEU A 56 -26.85 -51.45 69.78
N ILE A 57 -27.90 -50.65 69.99
CA ILE A 57 -29.27 -50.96 69.57
C ILE A 57 -29.63 -50.21 68.28
N ILE A 58 -30.12 -50.95 67.29
CA ILE A 58 -30.83 -50.38 66.14
C ILE A 58 -32.34 -50.52 66.42
N PRO A 59 -33.05 -49.42 66.74
CA PRO A 59 -34.42 -49.49 67.24
C PRO A 59 -35.41 -49.86 66.14
N GLY A 60 -36.42 -50.65 66.51
CA GLY A 60 -37.61 -50.94 65.72
C GLY A 60 -38.86 -50.43 66.44
N SER A 61 -39.81 -51.31 66.72
CA SER A 61 -40.91 -51.00 67.65
C SER A 61 -40.47 -50.86 69.11
N CYS A 62 -39.31 -51.40 69.46
CA CYS A 62 -38.69 -51.36 70.77
C CYS A 62 -37.37 -50.58 70.70
N LYS A 63 -37.10 -49.74 71.70
CA LYS A 63 -35.89 -48.91 71.81
C LYS A 63 -34.86 -49.45 72.80
N ASN A 64 -35.26 -50.38 73.66
CA ASN A 64 -34.44 -50.97 74.71
C ASN A 64 -34.94 -52.39 75.05
N PHE A 65 -34.16 -53.11 75.85
CA PHE A 65 -34.46 -54.49 76.23
C PHE A 65 -35.72 -54.65 77.09
N ASP A 66 -36.09 -53.64 77.88
CA ASP A 66 -37.32 -53.68 78.69
C ASP A 66 -38.57 -53.57 77.81
N GLU A 67 -38.54 -52.70 76.80
CA GLU A 67 -39.59 -52.63 75.77
C GLU A 67 -39.69 -53.94 74.99
N LEU A 68 -38.56 -54.58 74.65
CA LEU A 68 -38.57 -55.90 73.99
C LEU A 68 -39.23 -56.98 74.85
N ARG A 69 -38.90 -57.03 76.15
CA ARG A 69 -39.55 -57.95 77.10
C ARG A 69 -41.03 -57.69 77.20
N GLN A 70 -41.43 -56.41 77.27
CA GLN A 70 -42.83 -56.02 77.34
C GLN A 70 -43.60 -56.39 76.07
N ALA A 71 -43.04 -56.10 74.89
CA ALA A 71 -43.64 -56.46 73.60
C ALA A 71 -43.80 -57.98 73.45
N HIS A 72 -42.77 -58.76 73.84
CA HIS A 72 -42.84 -60.21 73.89
C HIS A 72 -43.91 -60.72 74.87
N HIS A 73 -43.96 -60.13 76.07
CA HIS A 73 -44.95 -60.49 77.08
C HIS A 73 -46.38 -60.22 76.59
N ASP A 74 -46.60 -59.09 75.91
CA ASP A 74 -47.90 -58.73 75.34
C ASP A 74 -48.28 -59.64 74.17
N ALA A 75 -47.35 -59.98 73.27
CA ALA A 75 -47.58 -61.00 72.23
C ALA A 75 -47.99 -62.36 72.83
N CYS A 76 -47.42 -62.73 73.99
CA CYS A 76 -47.78 -63.97 74.67
C CYS A 76 -49.20 -63.97 75.31
N LYS A 77 -49.85 -62.81 75.45
CA LYS A 77 -51.24 -62.70 75.96
C LYS A 77 -52.29 -63.01 74.90
N VAL A 78 -51.89 -63.03 73.63
CA VAL A 78 -52.79 -63.36 72.50
C VAL A 78 -53.40 -64.75 72.74
N LYS A 79 -54.73 -64.82 72.67
CA LYS A 79 -55.46 -66.09 72.82
C LYS A 79 -55.70 -66.73 71.46
N GLN A 80 -55.43 -68.02 71.36
CA GLN A 80 -55.63 -68.79 70.13
C GLN A 80 -57.06 -69.30 70.03
N GLN A 81 -57.68 -69.10 68.87
CA GLN A 81 -58.95 -69.72 68.52
C GLN A 81 -58.68 -71.12 67.95
N VAL A 82 -59.20 -72.15 68.61
CA VAL A 82 -59.04 -73.54 68.19
C VAL A 82 -60.40 -74.17 67.88
N PRO A 83 -60.53 -74.91 66.77
CA PRO A 83 -61.68 -75.74 66.52
C PRO A 83 -61.87 -76.75 67.66
N TYR A 84 -63.10 -76.88 68.12
CA TYR A 84 -63.48 -77.81 69.18
C TYR A 84 -64.74 -78.56 68.78
N THR A 85 -64.66 -79.88 68.76
CA THR A 85 -65.84 -80.72 68.58
C THR A 85 -66.42 -81.05 69.95
N ILE A 86 -67.66 -80.65 70.19
CA ILE A 86 -68.36 -80.95 71.45
C ILE A 86 -68.62 -82.46 71.52
N PRO A 87 -68.01 -83.22 72.46
CA PRO A 87 -68.05 -84.68 72.43
C PRO A 87 -69.47 -85.27 72.49
N LYS A 88 -70.39 -84.59 73.19
CA LYS A 88 -71.77 -85.05 73.39
C LYS A 88 -72.69 -84.81 72.19
N THR A 89 -72.39 -83.82 71.33
CA THR A 89 -73.32 -83.39 70.27
C THR A 89 -72.71 -83.45 68.87
N GLY A 90 -71.39 -83.70 68.75
CA GLY A 90 -70.67 -83.66 67.48
C GLY A 90 -70.58 -82.28 66.83
N LYS A 91 -71.20 -81.24 67.41
CA LYS A 91 -71.17 -79.88 66.87
C LYS A 91 -69.77 -79.30 66.96
N LYS A 92 -69.30 -78.72 65.86
CA LYS A 92 -68.07 -77.94 65.80
C LYS A 92 -68.35 -76.54 66.37
N SER A 93 -67.58 -76.15 67.38
CA SER A 93 -67.52 -74.78 67.88
C SER A 93 -66.08 -74.29 67.89
N VAL A 94 -65.89 -73.00 68.13
CA VAL A 94 -64.57 -72.41 68.32
C VAL A 94 -64.37 -72.17 69.82
N ARG A 95 -63.23 -72.60 70.37
CA ARG A 95 -62.83 -72.28 71.74
C ARG A 95 -61.61 -71.38 71.74
N THR A 96 -61.59 -70.45 72.68
CA THR A 96 -60.45 -69.57 72.91
C THR A 96 -59.57 -70.17 74.00
N LYS A 97 -58.26 -70.36 73.73
CA LYS A 97 -57.28 -70.90 74.68
C LYS A 97 -56.07 -69.97 74.81
N ALA A 98 -55.43 -69.98 75.97
CA ALA A 98 -54.14 -69.32 76.16
C ALA A 98 -53.05 -70.00 75.30
N LEU A 99 -52.07 -69.21 74.87
CA LEU A 99 -50.91 -69.73 74.14
C LEU A 99 -50.10 -70.67 75.02
N ARG A 100 -49.72 -71.84 74.48
CA ARG A 100 -48.92 -72.81 75.23
C ARG A 100 -47.55 -72.22 75.56
N VAL A 101 -47.02 -72.54 76.73
CA VAL A 101 -45.72 -72.00 77.20
C VAL A 101 -44.53 -72.50 76.38
N ASP A 102 -44.67 -73.63 75.67
CA ASP A 102 -43.66 -74.23 74.81
C ASP A 102 -43.75 -73.79 73.35
N LYS A 103 -44.74 -72.96 72.98
CA LYS A 103 -44.79 -72.34 71.66
C LYS A 103 -43.67 -71.32 71.53
N HIS A 104 -43.08 -71.26 70.33
CA HIS A 104 -42.06 -70.27 70.03
C HIS A 104 -42.72 -68.90 69.82
N THR A 105 -42.24 -67.89 70.54
CA THR A 105 -42.86 -66.56 70.61
C THR A 105 -41.88 -65.42 70.38
N LEU A 106 -40.57 -65.71 70.28
CA LEU A 106 -39.56 -64.75 69.87
C LEU A 106 -38.84 -65.27 68.62
N TYR A 107 -38.80 -64.43 67.58
CA TYR A 107 -37.96 -64.60 66.40
C TYR A 107 -36.60 -63.97 66.68
N SER A 108 -35.53 -64.65 66.28
CA SER A 108 -34.18 -64.08 66.28
C SER A 108 -33.45 -64.49 65.03
N SER A 109 -32.78 -63.58 64.35
CA SER A 109 -31.75 -63.93 63.38
C SER A 109 -30.40 -63.39 63.81
N VAL A 110 -29.34 -64.14 63.49
CA VAL A 110 -27.95 -63.81 63.81
C VAL A 110 -27.18 -63.73 62.52
N ILE A 111 -26.57 -62.59 62.26
CA ILE A 111 -25.75 -62.35 61.08
C ILE A 111 -24.37 -61.92 61.56
N SER A 112 -23.32 -62.64 61.13
CA SER A 112 -21.93 -62.34 61.49
C SER A 112 -21.16 -61.90 60.27
N LEU A 113 -20.35 -60.86 60.42
CA LEU A 113 -19.41 -60.43 59.40
C LEU A 113 -18.09 -61.20 59.59
N PRO A 114 -17.34 -61.48 58.52
CA PRO A 114 -16.00 -62.04 58.60
C PRO A 114 -14.95 -60.96 58.97
N ILE A 115 -15.32 -60.09 59.91
CA ILE A 115 -14.52 -58.96 60.37
C ILE A 115 -14.33 -59.11 61.88
N LEU A 116 -13.08 -59.09 62.33
CA LEU A 116 -12.77 -59.12 63.76
C LEU A 116 -13.24 -57.83 64.41
N SER A 117 -13.84 -57.92 65.59
CA SER A 117 -14.26 -56.71 66.31
C SER A 117 -13.06 -55.81 66.65
N ALA A 118 -11.90 -56.39 66.95
CA ALA A 118 -10.65 -55.65 67.15
C ALA A 118 -10.23 -54.82 65.91
N ASP A 119 -10.37 -55.39 64.71
CA ASP A 119 -10.03 -54.69 63.46
C ASP A 119 -11.00 -53.54 63.19
N ALA A 120 -12.31 -53.77 63.41
CA ALA A 120 -13.31 -52.73 63.29
C ALA A 120 -13.08 -51.58 64.29
N TRP A 121 -12.69 -51.89 65.53
CA TRP A 121 -12.32 -50.87 66.52
C TRP A 121 -11.06 -50.09 66.13
N ALA A 122 -10.08 -50.74 65.50
CA ALA A 122 -8.84 -50.10 65.07
C ALA A 122 -9.01 -49.19 63.85
N MET A 123 -10.03 -49.46 63.01
CA MET A 123 -10.25 -48.76 61.73
C MET A 123 -11.66 -48.15 61.66
N PRO A 124 -11.81 -46.84 61.92
CA PRO A 124 -13.12 -46.17 61.91
C PRO A 124 -13.92 -46.33 60.62
N ASP A 125 -13.25 -46.31 59.47
CA ASP A 125 -13.90 -46.51 58.17
C ASP A 125 -14.46 -47.93 58.01
N LEU A 126 -13.74 -48.94 58.51
CA LEU A 126 -14.21 -50.32 58.52
C LEU A 126 -15.39 -50.50 59.47
N MET A 127 -15.37 -49.86 60.64
CA MET A 127 -16.53 -49.83 61.55
C MET A 127 -17.76 -49.23 60.86
N ASN A 128 -17.60 -48.09 60.18
CA ASN A 128 -18.69 -47.46 59.43
C ASN A 128 -19.22 -48.37 58.32
N GLU A 129 -18.34 -49.04 57.57
CA GLU A 129 -18.74 -50.01 56.54
C GLU A 129 -19.54 -51.18 57.14
N CYS A 130 -19.10 -51.72 58.29
CA CYS A 130 -19.81 -52.77 59.02
C CYS A 130 -21.20 -52.30 59.48
N MET A 131 -21.30 -51.08 60.03
CA MET A 131 -22.56 -50.51 60.50
C MET A 131 -23.54 -50.26 59.35
N GLU A 132 -23.08 -49.74 58.22
CA GLU A 132 -23.92 -49.56 57.03
C GLU A 132 -24.46 -50.91 56.53
N LEU A 133 -23.61 -51.94 56.50
CA LEU A 133 -24.04 -53.29 56.15
C LEU A 133 -25.06 -53.85 57.15
N PHE A 134 -24.89 -53.59 58.45
CA PHE A 134 -25.90 -53.96 59.46
C PHE A 134 -27.21 -53.22 59.31
N HIS A 135 -27.22 -51.95 58.87
CA HIS A 135 -28.46 -51.25 58.52
C HIS A 135 -29.17 -51.92 57.33
N GLN A 136 -28.44 -52.41 56.34
CA GLN A 136 -29.00 -53.20 55.24
C GLN A 136 -29.56 -54.55 55.72
N VAL A 137 -28.89 -55.22 56.65
CA VAL A 137 -29.40 -56.44 57.31
C VAL A 137 -30.73 -56.16 58.02
N VAL A 138 -30.79 -55.09 58.82
CA VAL A 138 -32.00 -54.69 59.54
C VAL A 138 -33.13 -54.38 58.57
N ARG A 139 -32.85 -53.65 57.48
CA ARG A 139 -33.85 -53.36 56.45
C ARG A 139 -34.40 -54.64 55.83
N PHE A 140 -33.54 -55.57 55.43
CA PHE A 140 -33.95 -56.85 54.85
C PHE A 140 -34.85 -57.65 55.80
N GLU A 141 -34.43 -57.82 57.06
CA GLU A 141 -35.22 -58.59 58.04
C GLU A 141 -36.51 -57.88 58.45
N LYS A 142 -36.49 -56.55 58.56
CA LYS A 142 -37.70 -55.75 58.82
C LYS A 142 -38.74 -55.96 57.72
N ASP A 143 -38.36 -55.72 56.46
CA ASP A 143 -39.26 -55.86 55.32
C ASP A 143 -39.85 -57.28 55.25
N ARG A 144 -39.02 -58.30 55.52
CA ARG A 144 -39.43 -59.71 55.55
C ARG A 144 -40.38 -60.04 56.71
N LEU A 145 -40.10 -59.54 57.92
CA LEU A 145 -40.94 -59.75 59.10
C LEU A 145 -42.31 -59.09 58.92
N GLU A 146 -42.33 -57.85 58.44
CA GLU A 146 -43.57 -57.10 58.21
C GLU A 146 -44.41 -57.71 57.08
N ALA A 147 -43.78 -58.19 56.01
CA ALA A 147 -44.46 -58.95 54.95
C ALA A 147 -45.11 -60.26 55.44
N ALA A 148 -44.67 -60.79 56.58
CA ALA A 148 -45.25 -61.97 57.24
C ALA A 148 -46.27 -61.62 58.34
N ASP A 149 -46.72 -60.36 58.40
CA ASP A 149 -47.56 -59.77 59.46
C ASP A 149 -46.90 -59.74 60.85
N GLY A 150 -45.58 -59.91 60.90
CA GLY A 150 -44.78 -59.75 62.11
C GLY A 150 -44.38 -58.31 62.36
N GLN A 151 -43.72 -58.10 63.49
CA GLN A 151 -43.17 -56.82 63.87
C GLN A 151 -41.67 -56.96 64.12
N PHE A 152 -40.87 -56.13 63.46
CA PHE A 152 -39.48 -55.92 63.81
C PHE A 152 -39.40 -55.16 65.15
N ALA A 153 -38.87 -55.82 66.18
CA ALA A 153 -38.80 -55.26 67.52
C ALA A 153 -37.58 -54.35 67.67
N MET A 154 -36.39 -54.91 67.53
CA MET A 154 -35.11 -54.19 67.61
C MET A 154 -34.01 -55.09 67.07
N ALA A 155 -32.84 -54.53 66.79
CA ALA A 155 -31.62 -55.29 66.58
C ALA A 155 -30.52 -54.83 67.52
N VAL A 156 -29.60 -55.74 67.85
CA VAL A 156 -28.48 -55.52 68.77
C VAL A 156 -27.21 -55.91 68.06
N VAL A 157 -26.26 -54.97 67.97
CA VAL A 157 -24.93 -55.19 67.41
C VAL A 157 -23.96 -55.47 68.54
N HIS A 158 -23.32 -56.63 68.49
CA HIS A 158 -22.25 -57.00 69.41
C HIS A 158 -20.90 -56.76 68.74
N ARG A 159 -20.03 -56.07 69.47
CA ARG A 159 -18.68 -55.62 69.07
C ARG A 159 -17.62 -55.96 70.11
N ASP A 160 -17.99 -56.82 71.05
CA ASP A 160 -17.27 -57.29 72.23
C ASP A 160 -16.96 -58.81 72.14
N GLU A 161 -17.27 -59.43 71.00
CA GLU A 161 -16.94 -60.82 70.70
C GLU A 161 -15.87 -60.90 69.60
N ALA A 162 -15.48 -62.11 69.18
CA ALA A 162 -14.43 -62.31 68.19
C ALA A 162 -14.73 -61.63 66.84
N HIS A 163 -15.99 -61.65 66.40
CA HIS A 163 -16.43 -61.06 65.14
C HIS A 163 -17.60 -60.12 65.36
N MET A 164 -17.65 -59.06 64.56
CA MET A 164 -18.81 -58.16 64.51
C MET A 164 -20.04 -58.94 64.05
N HIS A 165 -21.10 -58.94 64.85
CA HIS A 165 -22.35 -59.60 64.50
C HIS A 165 -23.57 -58.86 65.05
N ILE A 166 -24.72 -59.14 64.46
CA ILE A 166 -25.99 -58.52 64.80
C ILE A 166 -27.04 -59.59 65.09
N HIS A 167 -27.79 -59.37 66.17
CA HIS A 167 -29.01 -60.10 66.50
C HIS A 167 -30.22 -59.25 66.14
N VAL A 168 -31.11 -59.77 65.29
CA VAL A 168 -32.36 -59.11 64.93
C VAL A 168 -33.52 -59.81 65.64
N TYR A 169 -34.35 -59.08 66.37
CA TYR A 169 -35.48 -59.62 67.11
C TYR A 169 -36.82 -59.24 66.48
N GLY A 170 -37.75 -60.20 66.47
CA GLY A 170 -39.10 -60.00 65.98
C GLY A 170 -40.15 -60.70 66.85
N VAL A 171 -41.34 -60.12 66.89
CA VAL A 171 -42.51 -60.67 67.59
C VAL A 171 -43.72 -60.66 66.65
N ASP A 172 -44.70 -61.52 66.92
CA ASP A 172 -45.98 -61.51 66.20
C ASP A 172 -47.08 -61.06 67.19
N PRO A 173 -47.44 -59.77 67.23
CA PRO A 173 -48.43 -59.26 68.17
C PRO A 173 -49.87 -59.70 67.82
N VAL A 174 -50.11 -60.19 66.60
CA VAL A 174 -51.44 -60.58 66.12
C VAL A 174 -51.72 -62.05 66.43
N ARG A 175 -50.75 -62.93 66.18
CA ARG A 175 -50.88 -64.39 66.35
C ARG A 175 -50.29 -64.87 67.67
N GLY A 176 -49.36 -64.11 68.26
CA GLY A 176 -48.66 -64.43 69.49
C GLY A 176 -47.57 -65.50 69.36
N GLU A 177 -47.43 -66.13 68.19
CA GLU A 177 -46.41 -67.14 67.89
C GLU A 177 -45.66 -66.83 66.59
N ILE A 178 -44.39 -67.23 66.50
CA ILE A 178 -43.51 -66.81 65.38
C ILE A 178 -43.45 -67.80 64.22
N THR A 179 -44.33 -68.82 64.20
CA THR A 179 -44.25 -69.93 63.22
C THR A 179 -44.22 -69.40 61.78
N TRP A 180 -44.99 -68.36 61.49
CA TRP A 180 -45.05 -67.71 60.17
C TRP A 180 -43.93 -66.70 59.92
N LEU A 181 -43.27 -66.22 60.98
CA LEU A 181 -42.11 -65.34 60.85
C LEU A 181 -40.83 -66.10 60.53
N HIS A 182 -40.77 -67.41 60.74
CA HIS A 182 -39.64 -68.24 60.36
C HIS A 182 -39.93 -68.95 59.02
N PRO A 183 -39.20 -68.67 57.93
CA PRO A 183 -39.50 -69.19 56.58
C PRO A 183 -39.63 -70.72 56.52
N GLY A 184 -38.66 -71.44 57.08
CA GLY A 184 -38.72 -72.91 57.15
C GLY A 184 -39.91 -73.46 57.95
N LYS A 185 -40.24 -72.87 59.11
CA LYS A 185 -41.39 -73.31 59.92
C LYS A 185 -42.72 -72.99 59.24
N ALA A 186 -42.82 -71.83 58.60
CA ALA A 186 -43.98 -71.42 57.81
C ALA A 186 -44.24 -72.39 56.64
N ALA A 187 -43.18 -72.78 55.91
CA ALA A 187 -43.28 -73.76 54.83
C ALA A 187 -43.81 -75.12 55.31
N VAL A 188 -43.30 -75.61 56.44
CA VAL A 188 -43.78 -76.85 57.07
C VAL A 188 -45.23 -76.74 57.54
N ASP A 189 -45.63 -75.59 58.12
CA ASP A 189 -47.01 -75.37 58.55
C ASP A 189 -47.99 -75.32 57.37
N ASN A 190 -47.59 -74.69 56.25
CA ASN A 190 -48.39 -74.65 55.02
C ASN A 190 -48.67 -76.06 54.47
N ILE A 191 -47.66 -76.96 54.48
CA ILE A 191 -47.85 -78.37 54.08
C ILE A 191 -48.81 -79.08 55.04
N ARG A 192 -48.69 -78.85 56.35
CA ARG A 192 -49.58 -79.45 57.36
C ARG A 192 -51.03 -79.01 57.22
N ARG A 193 -51.27 -77.82 56.69
CA ARG A 193 -52.61 -77.28 56.40
C ARG A 193 -53.15 -77.71 55.03
N GLY A 194 -52.32 -78.24 54.15
CA GLY A 194 -52.70 -78.65 52.79
C GLY A 194 -53.61 -79.88 52.73
N ALA A 195 -54.44 -79.94 51.69
CA ALA A 195 -55.24 -81.13 51.40
C ALA A 195 -54.32 -82.29 51.01
N GLY A 196 -54.34 -83.37 51.79
CA GLY A 196 -53.48 -84.54 51.57
C GLY A 196 -52.29 -84.67 52.53
N TRP A 197 -52.17 -83.80 53.54
CA TRP A 197 -51.16 -83.95 54.59
C TRP A 197 -51.21 -85.35 55.22
N LYS A 198 -50.06 -86.04 55.21
CA LYS A 198 -49.85 -87.30 55.91
C LYS A 198 -48.82 -87.07 57.01
N LYS A 199 -49.20 -87.38 58.25
CA LYS A 199 -48.34 -87.22 59.43
C LYS A 199 -46.98 -87.91 59.29
N ASP A 200 -46.94 -89.03 58.56
CA ASP A 200 -45.74 -89.86 58.39
C ASP A 200 -44.82 -89.38 57.27
N ASN A 201 -45.22 -88.38 56.46
CA ASN A 201 -44.36 -87.81 55.43
C ASN A 201 -43.40 -86.76 56.02
N VAL A 202 -42.45 -87.23 56.83
CA VAL A 202 -41.41 -86.39 57.45
C VAL A 202 -40.45 -85.84 56.38
N ALA A 203 -40.12 -86.65 55.37
CA ALA A 203 -39.18 -86.26 54.30
C ALA A 203 -39.67 -85.04 53.49
N GLU A 204 -40.98 -84.95 53.22
CA GLU A 204 -41.56 -83.79 52.53
C GLU A 204 -41.48 -82.52 53.39
N GLN A 205 -41.73 -82.64 54.71
CA GLN A 205 -41.60 -81.51 55.65
C GLN A 205 -40.14 -81.04 55.74
N ASP A 206 -39.19 -81.97 55.87
CA ASP A 206 -37.76 -81.64 55.94
C ASP A 206 -37.26 -80.98 54.66
N ARG A 207 -37.73 -81.47 53.50
CA ARG A 207 -37.42 -80.86 52.20
C ARG A 207 -37.94 -79.44 52.12
N ALA A 208 -39.21 -79.20 52.45
CA ALA A 208 -39.80 -77.88 52.40
C ALA A 208 -39.14 -76.89 53.38
N TYR A 209 -38.79 -77.35 54.58
CA TYR A 209 -38.00 -76.55 55.51
C TYR A 209 -36.65 -76.16 54.90
N CYS A 210 -35.91 -77.14 54.37
CA CYS A 210 -34.59 -76.92 53.79
C CYS A 210 -34.65 -76.01 52.56
N ASP A 211 -35.63 -76.17 51.68
CA ASP A 211 -35.79 -75.37 50.47
C ASP A 211 -36.16 -73.92 50.82
N ALA A 212 -37.08 -73.71 51.76
CA ALA A 212 -37.41 -72.36 52.25
C ALA A 212 -36.22 -71.67 52.94
N MET A 213 -35.43 -72.41 53.72
CA MET A 213 -34.23 -71.85 54.35
C MET A 213 -33.09 -71.60 53.37
N ARG A 214 -32.97 -72.38 52.29
CA ARG A 214 -32.04 -72.09 51.18
C ARG A 214 -32.45 -70.82 50.47
N GLN A 215 -33.73 -70.69 50.11
CA GLN A 215 -34.24 -69.50 49.47
C GLN A 215 -34.00 -68.25 50.32
N TRP A 216 -34.32 -68.29 51.63
CA TRP A 216 -34.05 -67.16 52.53
C TRP A 216 -32.56 -66.75 52.54
N GLN A 217 -31.65 -67.72 52.55
CA GLN A 217 -30.21 -67.43 52.50
C GLN A 217 -29.77 -66.85 51.15
N ASP A 218 -30.39 -67.30 50.05
CA ASP A 218 -30.08 -66.83 48.70
C ASP A 218 -30.62 -65.41 48.46
N ASP A 219 -31.82 -65.11 48.98
CA ASP A 219 -32.41 -63.78 49.01
C ASP A 219 -31.56 -62.84 49.86
N PHE A 220 -31.20 -63.25 51.08
CA PHE A 220 -30.34 -62.46 51.97
C PHE A 220 -28.99 -62.15 51.31
N TYR A 221 -28.36 -63.16 50.70
CA TYR A 221 -27.12 -62.98 49.96
C TYR A 221 -27.25 -61.93 48.86
N THR A 222 -28.28 -62.08 48.03
CA THR A 222 -28.51 -61.24 46.86
C THR A 222 -28.79 -59.80 47.26
N SER A 223 -29.51 -59.60 48.37
CA SER A 223 -29.94 -58.28 48.84
C SER A 223 -28.89 -57.55 49.68
N VAL A 224 -28.03 -58.26 50.42
CA VAL A 224 -27.15 -57.64 51.43
C VAL A 224 -25.67 -57.96 51.14
N PHE A 225 -25.31 -59.23 51.03
CA PHE A 225 -23.90 -59.65 51.08
C PHE A 225 -23.17 -59.66 49.73
N ARG A 226 -23.91 -59.83 48.62
CA ARG A 226 -23.35 -59.83 47.27
C ARG A 226 -22.64 -58.53 46.95
N ASP A 227 -23.28 -57.40 47.25
CA ASP A 227 -22.77 -56.08 46.91
C ASP A 227 -21.73 -55.58 47.94
N ALA A 228 -21.57 -56.31 49.06
CA ALA A 228 -20.48 -56.13 50.03
C ALA A 228 -19.20 -56.95 49.71
N GLY A 229 -19.23 -57.76 48.64
CA GLY A 229 -18.09 -58.61 48.22
C GLY A 229 -17.99 -59.95 48.94
N LEU A 230 -18.95 -60.28 49.80
CA LEU A 230 -18.99 -61.57 50.47
C LEU A 230 -19.50 -62.65 49.52
N MET A 231 -19.09 -63.91 49.77
CA MET A 231 -19.57 -65.06 49.01
C MET A 231 -20.77 -65.74 49.67
N ARG A 232 -21.66 -66.33 48.86
CA ARG A 232 -22.82 -67.08 49.35
C ARG A 232 -22.44 -68.34 50.14
N TYR A 233 -21.36 -69.01 49.73
CA TYR A 233 -20.91 -70.28 50.27
C TYR A 233 -19.45 -70.20 50.71
N GLY A 234 -19.11 -70.92 51.78
CA GLY A 234 -17.72 -71.11 52.20
C GLY A 234 -17.02 -72.27 51.47
N PRO A 235 -15.69 -72.42 51.65
CA PRO A 235 -14.85 -73.32 50.86
C PRO A 235 -15.21 -74.80 51.04
N LYS A 236 -15.68 -75.18 52.23
CA LYS A 236 -16.06 -76.57 52.55
C LYS A 236 -17.23 -77.08 51.71
N ARG A 237 -18.11 -76.20 51.22
CA ARG A 237 -19.29 -76.60 50.44
C ARG A 237 -18.90 -77.17 49.07
N PHE A 238 -17.87 -76.59 48.47
CA PHE A 238 -17.34 -76.98 47.16
C PHE A 238 -16.05 -77.80 47.25
N ARG A 239 -15.55 -78.07 48.48
CA ARG A 239 -14.26 -78.72 48.74
C ARG A 239 -13.10 -78.04 48.00
N LEU A 240 -13.15 -76.71 47.92
CA LEU A 240 -12.16 -75.93 47.19
C LEU A 240 -10.80 -75.98 47.91
N PRO A 241 -9.69 -76.15 47.16
CA PRO A 241 -8.36 -75.88 47.66
C PRO A 241 -8.26 -74.42 48.16
N ARG A 242 -7.41 -74.19 49.16
CA ARG A 242 -7.24 -72.87 49.76
C ARG A 242 -6.90 -71.78 48.73
N ALA A 243 -6.05 -72.09 47.74
CA ALA A 243 -5.64 -71.14 46.72
C ALA A 243 -6.82 -70.70 45.82
N GLU A 244 -7.62 -71.65 45.34
CA GLU A 244 -8.81 -71.36 44.53
C GLU A 244 -9.85 -70.57 45.34
N TYR A 245 -9.99 -70.89 46.62
CA TYR A 245 -10.88 -70.16 47.51
C TYR A 245 -10.48 -68.68 47.68
N LEU A 246 -9.19 -68.40 47.88
CA LEU A 246 -8.68 -67.02 47.95
C LEU A 246 -8.92 -66.28 46.63
N GLN A 247 -8.68 -66.93 45.49
CA GLN A 247 -8.96 -66.33 44.17
C GLN A 247 -10.44 -65.99 43.98
N GLN A 248 -11.36 -66.86 44.41
CA GLN A 248 -12.80 -66.57 44.35
C GLN A 248 -13.18 -65.40 45.26
N MET A 249 -12.57 -65.33 46.45
CA MET A 249 -12.82 -64.25 47.40
C MET A 249 -12.37 -62.90 46.83
N ASP A 250 -11.16 -62.83 46.26
CA ASP A 250 -10.65 -61.63 45.58
C ASP A 250 -11.54 -61.24 44.40
N ALA A 251 -11.96 -62.22 43.57
CA ALA A 251 -12.84 -61.95 42.44
C ALA A 251 -14.20 -61.38 42.87
N HIS A 252 -14.79 -61.88 43.96
CA HIS A 252 -16.04 -61.37 44.51
C HIS A 252 -15.91 -59.95 45.05
N GLU A 253 -14.80 -59.63 45.72
CA GLU A 253 -14.51 -58.28 46.17
C GLU A 253 -14.35 -57.31 44.99
N GLN A 254 -13.57 -57.68 43.98
CA GLN A 254 -13.40 -56.85 42.78
C GLN A 254 -14.73 -56.62 42.05
N LEU A 255 -15.57 -57.65 41.94
CA LEU A 255 -16.91 -57.51 41.36
C LEU A 255 -17.81 -56.60 42.18
N ALA A 256 -17.71 -56.61 43.51
CA ALA A 256 -18.47 -55.69 44.37
C ALA A 256 -18.01 -54.24 44.20
N LEU A 257 -16.70 -53.99 44.13
CA LEU A 257 -16.14 -52.67 43.83
C LEU A 257 -16.64 -52.17 42.46
N MET A 258 -16.53 -52.99 41.41
CA MET A 258 -17.03 -52.63 40.07
C MET A 258 -18.54 -52.33 40.07
N ARG A 259 -19.34 -53.06 40.85
CA ARG A 259 -20.79 -52.81 40.98
C ARG A 259 -21.09 -51.50 41.69
N ARG A 260 -20.28 -51.12 42.68
CA ARG A 260 -20.41 -49.86 43.42
C ARG A 260 -20.15 -48.65 42.53
N ASP A 261 -19.18 -48.77 41.63
CA ASP A 261 -18.75 -47.67 40.75
C ASP A 261 -19.61 -47.56 39.47
N LEU A 262 -20.33 -48.63 39.11
CA LEU A 262 -21.13 -48.69 37.89
C LEU A 262 -22.20 -47.59 37.76
N PRO A 263 -22.97 -47.21 38.81
CA PRO A 263 -23.94 -46.13 38.72
C PRO A 263 -23.30 -44.77 38.45
N GLU A 264 -22.15 -44.48 39.07
CA GLU A 264 -21.42 -43.23 38.84
C GLU A 264 -20.87 -43.19 37.41
N ALA A 265 -20.23 -44.28 36.96
CA ALA A 265 -19.76 -44.40 35.59
C ALA A 265 -20.89 -44.21 34.58
N ARG A 266 -22.08 -44.79 34.86
CA ARG A 266 -23.27 -44.60 34.02
C ARG A 266 -23.73 -43.15 34.00
N LYS A 267 -23.76 -42.47 35.14
CA LYS A 267 -24.11 -41.06 35.22
C LYS A 267 -23.15 -40.19 34.40
N THR A 268 -21.84 -40.46 34.48
CA THR A 268 -20.83 -39.76 33.67
C THR A 268 -21.04 -39.99 32.17
N ILE A 269 -21.39 -41.22 31.77
CA ILE A 269 -21.71 -41.53 30.36
C ILE A 269 -22.95 -40.76 29.90
N ASP A 270 -24.02 -40.75 30.70
CA ASP A 270 -25.26 -40.03 30.39
C ASP A 270 -25.01 -38.51 30.27
N GLU A 271 -24.19 -37.93 31.16
CA GLU A 271 -23.75 -36.53 31.09
C GLU A 271 -22.93 -36.23 29.82
N ALA A 272 -22.00 -37.13 29.46
CA ALA A 272 -21.20 -37.00 28.23
C ALA A 272 -22.08 -37.06 26.97
N HIS A 273 -23.08 -37.95 26.94
CA HIS A 273 -24.03 -38.05 25.83
C HIS A 273 -24.84 -36.76 25.66
N SER A 274 -25.34 -36.19 26.77
CA SER A 274 -26.07 -34.91 26.75
C SER A 274 -25.19 -33.74 26.27
N GLN A 275 -23.92 -33.70 26.68
CA GLN A 275 -22.98 -32.70 26.18
C GLN A 275 -22.71 -32.86 24.68
N GLN A 276 -22.57 -34.10 24.20
CA GLN A 276 -22.35 -34.39 22.79
C GLN A 276 -23.54 -33.93 21.94
N GLU A 277 -24.77 -34.19 22.36
CA GLU A 277 -25.98 -33.71 21.70
C GLU A 277 -26.01 -32.17 21.62
N SER A 278 -25.61 -31.46 22.68
CA SER A 278 -25.54 -30.00 22.69
C SER A 278 -24.47 -29.45 21.74
N ILE A 279 -23.30 -30.10 21.67
CA ILE A 279 -22.22 -29.73 20.74
C ILE A 279 -22.67 -29.94 19.30
N GLU A 280 -23.35 -31.05 19.02
CA GLU A 280 -23.82 -31.38 17.67
C GLU A 280 -24.91 -30.40 17.21
N ALA A 281 -25.83 -30.01 18.09
CA ALA A 281 -26.81 -28.96 17.80
C ALA A 281 -26.15 -27.60 17.48
N LYS A 282 -25.18 -27.16 18.28
CA LYS A 282 -24.41 -25.93 18.01
C LYS A 282 -23.64 -26.00 16.71
N ARG A 283 -23.09 -27.16 16.38
CA ARG A 283 -22.36 -27.36 15.13
C ARG A 283 -23.28 -27.22 13.92
N GLN A 284 -24.49 -27.78 13.98
CA GLN A 284 -25.50 -27.62 12.92
C GLN A 284 -25.92 -26.15 12.75
N GLU A 285 -26.10 -25.43 13.86
CA GLU A 285 -26.40 -23.99 13.84
C GLU A 285 -25.27 -23.19 13.19
N LEU A 286 -24.02 -23.45 13.58
CA LEU A 286 -22.83 -22.81 13.00
C LEU A 286 -22.67 -23.14 11.50
N GLU A 287 -22.96 -24.37 11.08
CA GLU A 287 -22.94 -24.76 9.66
C GLU A 287 -24.01 -24.02 8.86
N LYS A 288 -25.19 -23.79 9.44
CA LYS A 288 -26.25 -22.99 8.82
C LYS A 288 -25.84 -21.52 8.69
N GLU A 289 -25.34 -20.91 9.76
CA GLU A 289 -24.83 -19.53 9.74
C GLU A 289 -23.71 -19.34 8.71
N LYS A 290 -22.79 -20.31 8.64
CA LYS A 290 -21.70 -20.30 7.65
C LYS A 290 -22.23 -20.30 6.23
N ARG A 291 -23.24 -21.13 5.93
CA ARG A 291 -23.87 -21.19 4.61
C ARG A 291 -24.57 -19.87 4.26
N GLU A 292 -25.32 -19.29 5.20
CA GLU A 292 -25.98 -17.99 5.00
C GLU A 292 -24.95 -16.89 4.73
N PHE A 293 -23.81 -16.92 5.43
CA PHE A 293 -22.71 -15.98 5.20
C PHE A 293 -22.04 -16.18 3.83
N GLU A 294 -21.80 -17.42 3.41
CA GLU A 294 -21.25 -17.73 2.07
C GLU A 294 -22.20 -17.24 0.96
N GLU A 295 -23.50 -17.45 1.09
CA GLU A 295 -24.52 -16.93 0.16
C GLU A 295 -24.55 -15.38 0.14
N TYR A 296 -24.37 -14.74 1.29
CA TYR A 296 -24.26 -13.28 1.38
C TYR A 296 -23.01 -12.74 0.64
N VAL A 297 -21.85 -13.34 0.88
CA VAL A 297 -20.57 -12.92 0.26
C VAL A 297 -20.64 -13.10 -1.25
N THR A 298 -21.07 -14.26 -1.74
CA THR A 298 -21.21 -14.52 -3.19
C THR A 298 -22.16 -13.52 -3.86
N THR A 299 -23.28 -13.17 -3.21
CA THR A 299 -24.20 -12.13 -3.72
C THR A 299 -23.52 -10.77 -3.81
N LYS A 300 -22.70 -10.39 -2.82
CA LYS A 300 -21.96 -9.12 -2.83
C LYS A 300 -20.88 -9.09 -3.89
N GLU A 301 -20.13 -10.17 -4.05
CA GLU A 301 -19.12 -10.31 -5.11
C GLU A 301 -19.75 -10.20 -6.50
N CYS A 302 -20.90 -10.84 -6.73
CA CYS A 302 -21.61 -10.74 -8.01
C CYS A 302 -22.03 -9.29 -8.31
N LYS A 303 -22.56 -8.57 -7.32
CA LYS A 303 -22.91 -7.14 -7.45
C LYS A 303 -21.70 -6.25 -7.74
N LEU A 304 -20.57 -6.52 -7.12
CA LEU A 304 -19.32 -5.78 -7.37
C LEU A 304 -18.83 -6.00 -8.79
N LYS A 305 -18.83 -7.25 -9.27
CA LYS A 305 -18.44 -7.56 -10.66
C LYS A 305 -19.30 -6.83 -11.68
N ILE A 306 -20.63 -6.83 -11.49
CA ILE A 306 -21.55 -6.09 -12.35
C ILE A 306 -21.22 -4.59 -12.35
N ALA A 307 -20.99 -4.00 -11.17
CA ALA A 307 -20.64 -2.58 -11.07
C ALA A 307 -19.26 -2.25 -11.69
N GLU A 308 -18.29 -3.16 -11.60
CA GLU A 308 -16.98 -3.02 -12.25
C GLU A 308 -17.11 -3.07 -13.78
N GLU A 309 -17.92 -3.99 -14.32
CA GLU A 309 -18.22 -4.07 -15.75
C GLU A 309 -18.92 -2.79 -16.25
N GLU A 310 -19.94 -2.30 -15.53
CA GLU A 310 -20.63 -1.04 -15.86
C GLU A 310 -19.67 0.17 -15.86
N LEU A 311 -18.74 0.24 -14.90
CA LEU A 311 -17.72 1.29 -14.85
C LEU A 311 -16.74 1.21 -16.03
N PHE A 312 -16.36 0.00 -16.43
CA PHE A 312 -15.50 -0.22 -17.58
C PHE A 312 -16.17 0.24 -18.88
N GLU A 313 -17.42 -0.15 -19.11
CA GLU A 313 -18.20 0.30 -20.27
C GLU A 313 -18.32 1.83 -20.32
N ARG A 314 -18.61 2.47 -19.17
CA ARG A 314 -18.69 3.93 -19.05
C ARG A 314 -17.36 4.61 -19.40
N GLN A 315 -16.24 4.00 -19.02
CA GLN A 315 -14.91 4.53 -19.30
C GLN A 315 -14.59 4.45 -20.80
N ASP A 316 -14.96 3.35 -21.45
CA ASP A 316 -14.79 3.16 -22.90
C ASP A 316 -15.64 4.16 -23.70
N GLU A 317 -16.90 4.41 -23.30
CA GLU A 317 -17.76 5.45 -23.89
C GLU A 317 -17.10 6.83 -23.83
N LEU A 318 -16.62 7.23 -22.64
CA LEU A 318 -15.95 8.51 -22.43
C LEU A 318 -14.68 8.64 -23.27
N TYR A 319 -13.89 7.56 -23.36
CA TYR A 319 -12.68 7.53 -24.18
C TYR A 319 -13.01 7.70 -25.66
N PHE A 320 -14.07 7.05 -26.14
CA PHE A 320 -14.54 7.18 -27.52
C PHE A 320 -15.02 8.61 -27.83
N GLU A 321 -15.83 9.20 -26.95
CA GLU A 321 -16.28 10.60 -27.09
C GLU A 321 -15.10 11.58 -27.10
N GLN A 322 -14.11 11.39 -26.22
CA GLN A 322 -12.93 12.24 -26.16
C GLN A 322 -12.14 12.16 -27.48
N ARG A 323 -11.99 10.97 -28.05
CA ARG A 323 -11.31 10.77 -29.32
C ARG A 323 -12.05 11.40 -30.48
N GLN A 324 -13.39 11.34 -30.48
CA GLN A 324 -14.20 12.05 -31.49
C GLN A 324 -13.99 13.56 -31.40
N LYS A 325 -14.08 14.14 -30.20
CA LYS A 325 -13.84 15.59 -29.99
C LYS A 325 -12.43 16.01 -30.38
N GLN A 326 -11.43 15.17 -30.13
CA GLN A 326 -10.05 15.41 -30.58
C GLN A 326 -9.96 15.42 -32.12
N ALA A 327 -10.56 14.43 -32.78
CA ALA A 327 -10.57 14.36 -34.25
C ALA A 327 -11.31 15.56 -34.86
N GLU A 328 -12.42 16.01 -34.27
CA GLU A 328 -13.11 17.24 -34.67
C GLU A 328 -12.23 18.48 -34.48
N GLY A 329 -11.52 18.58 -33.35
CA GLY A 329 -10.55 19.64 -33.08
C GLY A 329 -9.42 19.67 -34.12
N ASP A 330 -8.84 18.51 -34.44
CA ASP A 330 -7.78 18.38 -35.44
C ASP A 330 -8.26 18.78 -36.84
N GLN A 331 -9.49 18.42 -37.21
CA GLN A 331 -10.09 18.85 -38.47
C GLN A 331 -10.28 20.37 -38.54
N ILE A 332 -10.69 21.00 -37.44
CA ILE A 332 -10.82 22.45 -37.35
C ILE A 332 -9.44 23.12 -37.50
N ILE A 333 -8.42 22.59 -36.82
CA ILE A 333 -7.04 23.09 -36.91
C ILE A 333 -6.52 22.96 -38.35
N ALA A 334 -6.69 21.81 -39.00
CA ALA A 334 -6.25 21.59 -40.36
C ALA A 334 -6.90 22.58 -41.36
N LYS A 335 -8.21 22.82 -41.24
CA LYS A 335 -8.91 23.83 -42.06
C LYS A 335 -8.39 25.24 -41.79
N ALA A 336 -8.10 25.58 -40.54
CA ALA A 336 -7.54 26.88 -40.19
C ALA A 336 -6.12 27.08 -40.74
N GLU A 337 -5.29 26.02 -40.73
CA GLU A 337 -3.96 26.06 -41.32
C GLU A 337 -3.99 26.20 -42.84
N GLU A 338 -4.92 25.51 -43.52
CA GLU A 338 -5.11 25.63 -44.96
C GLU A 338 -5.52 27.06 -45.35
N ALA A 339 -6.54 27.62 -44.67
CA ALA A 339 -6.96 29.01 -44.89
C ALA A 339 -5.83 30.02 -44.62
N LYS A 340 -4.96 29.75 -43.63
CA LYS A 340 -3.78 30.59 -43.37
C LYS A 340 -2.77 30.52 -44.52
N ARG A 341 -2.49 29.33 -45.05
CA ARG A 341 -1.57 29.16 -46.21
C ARG A 341 -2.08 29.90 -47.44
N GLU A 342 -3.38 29.83 -47.71
CA GLU A 342 -4.00 30.58 -48.81
C GLU A 342 -3.84 32.10 -48.62
N ALA A 343 -4.10 32.61 -47.42
CA ALA A 343 -3.92 34.03 -47.10
C ALA A 343 -2.45 34.49 -47.25
N ASP A 344 -1.50 33.67 -46.80
CA ASP A 344 -0.07 33.96 -46.93
C ASP A 344 0.39 33.94 -48.40
N ALA A 345 -0.14 33.04 -49.23
CA ALA A 345 0.13 32.99 -50.67
C ALA A 345 -0.35 34.27 -51.40
N ILE A 346 -1.58 34.69 -51.13
CA ILE A 346 -2.14 35.95 -51.68
C ILE A 346 -1.27 37.15 -51.29
N ARG A 347 -0.81 37.19 -50.03
CA ARG A 347 0.06 38.27 -49.53
C ARG A 347 1.43 38.28 -50.21
N ALA A 348 1.99 37.11 -50.50
CA ALA A 348 3.27 36.98 -51.20
C ALA A 348 3.19 37.49 -52.64
N GLU A 349 2.13 37.16 -53.37
CA GLU A 349 1.91 37.64 -54.74
C GLU A 349 1.80 39.17 -54.80
N ALA A 350 1.03 39.77 -53.87
CA ALA A 350 0.89 41.22 -53.77
C ALA A 350 2.24 41.92 -53.51
N LEU A 351 3.11 41.33 -52.69
CA LEU A 351 4.43 41.86 -52.40
C LEU A 351 5.36 41.80 -53.63
N GLN A 352 5.27 40.72 -54.42
CA GLN A 352 6.06 40.56 -55.64
C GLN A 352 5.68 41.59 -56.71
N GLN A 353 4.39 41.85 -56.90
CA GLN A 353 3.92 42.89 -57.82
C GLN A 353 4.43 44.28 -57.41
N LYS A 354 4.43 44.59 -56.10
CA LYS A 354 4.96 45.85 -55.58
C LYS A 354 6.46 46.00 -55.82
N LYS A 355 7.26 44.93 -55.64
CA LYS A 355 8.70 44.93 -55.95
C LYS A 355 8.97 45.21 -57.43
N GLN A 356 8.23 44.57 -58.33
CA GLN A 356 8.37 44.79 -59.77
C GLN A 356 8.06 46.24 -60.18
N HIS A 357 7.06 46.86 -59.54
CA HIS A 357 6.73 48.27 -59.79
C HIS A 357 7.87 49.22 -59.35
N ILE A 358 8.46 48.98 -58.18
CA ILE A 358 9.58 49.81 -57.66
C ILE A 358 10.81 49.69 -58.57
N ALA A 359 11.20 48.47 -58.97
CA ALA A 359 12.36 48.27 -59.83
C ALA A 359 12.24 48.98 -61.19
N LYS A 360 11.04 48.98 -61.79
CA LYS A 360 10.76 49.72 -63.05
C LYS A 360 10.89 51.24 -62.86
N PHE A 361 10.52 51.75 -61.69
CA PHE A 361 10.61 53.17 -61.38
C PHE A 361 12.07 53.62 -61.17
N GLU A 362 12.88 52.84 -60.44
CA GLU A 362 14.31 53.12 -60.22
C GLU A 362 15.09 53.14 -61.54
N SER A 363 14.90 52.12 -62.38
CA SER A 363 15.52 52.05 -63.71
C SER A 363 15.17 53.25 -64.60
N ALA A 364 13.92 53.72 -64.54
CA ALA A 364 13.49 54.91 -65.27
C ALA A 364 14.08 56.22 -64.73
N LEU A 365 14.30 56.30 -63.41
CA LEU A 365 14.91 57.45 -62.75
C LEU A 365 16.38 57.59 -63.15
N ASP A 366 17.16 56.51 -63.06
CA ASP A 366 18.58 56.51 -63.41
C ASP A 366 18.80 56.91 -64.88
N ALA A 367 18.01 56.33 -65.79
CA ALA A 367 18.08 56.66 -67.21
C ALA A 367 17.74 58.13 -67.50
N GLY A 368 16.84 58.73 -66.71
CA GLY A 368 16.46 60.13 -66.85
C GLY A 368 17.48 61.11 -66.29
N LEU A 369 18.11 60.78 -65.16
CA LEU A 369 19.17 61.59 -64.56
C LEU A 369 20.40 61.65 -65.48
N ALA A 370 20.87 60.50 -65.96
CA ALA A 370 21.99 60.43 -66.91
C ALA A 370 21.72 61.25 -68.18
N ALA A 371 20.50 61.20 -68.72
CA ALA A 371 20.15 61.96 -69.91
C ALA A 371 20.14 63.49 -69.70
N VAL A 372 19.94 63.98 -68.47
CA VAL A 372 20.08 65.40 -68.15
C VAL A 372 21.56 65.79 -68.04
N ASP A 373 22.37 64.99 -67.36
CA ASP A 373 23.80 65.25 -67.16
C ASP A 373 24.58 65.22 -68.50
N ASP A 374 24.25 64.29 -69.39
CA ASP A 374 24.87 64.14 -70.72
C ASP A 374 24.41 65.23 -71.73
N GLY A 375 23.51 66.14 -71.32
CA GLY A 375 22.95 67.18 -72.18
C GLY A 375 22.04 66.65 -73.29
N VAL A 376 21.59 65.39 -73.19
CA VAL A 376 20.60 64.76 -74.08
C VAL A 376 19.20 65.35 -73.83
N ILE A 377 18.91 65.76 -72.60
CA ILE A 377 17.68 66.43 -72.20
C ILE A 377 18.05 67.75 -71.54
N SER A 378 17.46 68.83 -72.01
CA SER A 378 17.66 70.18 -71.49
C SER A 378 16.35 70.75 -70.93
N TYR A 379 16.48 71.45 -69.82
CA TYR A 379 15.38 72.16 -69.21
C TYR A 379 15.11 73.46 -69.98
N GLN A 380 13.87 73.65 -70.41
CA GLN A 380 13.40 74.90 -70.98
C GLN A 380 12.46 75.61 -69.98
N PRO A 381 12.86 76.78 -69.44
CA PRO A 381 11.94 77.62 -68.67
C PRO A 381 10.87 78.18 -69.60
N SER A 382 9.64 78.30 -69.11
CA SER A 382 8.52 78.82 -69.91
C SER A 382 8.64 80.32 -70.15
N SER A 383 8.48 80.73 -71.41
CA SER A 383 8.48 82.12 -71.85
C SER A 383 7.06 82.71 -71.75
N GLY A 384 6.52 82.85 -70.53
CA GLY A 384 5.24 83.55 -70.29
C GLY A 384 4.30 82.91 -69.26
N ALA A 385 3.46 83.74 -68.64
CA ALA A 385 2.49 83.32 -67.61
C ALA A 385 1.47 82.31 -68.16
N GLY A 386 1.50 81.06 -67.67
CA GLY A 386 0.52 80.01 -67.96
C GLY A 386 1.03 78.76 -68.67
N GLN A 387 2.30 78.68 -69.08
CA GLN A 387 2.89 77.47 -69.68
C GLN A 387 3.75 76.68 -68.67
N GLN A 388 3.58 75.36 -68.63
CA GLN A 388 4.36 74.46 -67.77
C GLN A 388 5.75 74.23 -68.36
N ASP A 389 6.78 74.24 -67.51
CA ASP A 389 8.16 73.94 -67.93
C ASP A 389 8.23 72.61 -68.68
N THR A 390 9.11 72.51 -69.67
CA THR A 390 9.24 71.28 -70.44
C THR A 390 10.68 70.78 -70.41
N LEU A 391 10.80 69.45 -70.49
CA LEU A 391 12.05 68.80 -70.83
C LEU A 391 12.09 68.68 -72.35
N SER A 392 13.03 69.38 -72.96
CA SER A 392 13.26 69.35 -74.40
C SER A 392 14.52 68.54 -74.69
N PHE A 393 14.64 67.97 -75.88
CA PHE A 393 15.89 67.31 -76.27
C PHE A 393 16.98 68.35 -76.44
N GLY A 394 18.07 68.19 -75.69
CA GLY A 394 19.23 69.07 -75.72
C GLY A 394 20.11 68.86 -76.95
N PRO A 395 21.20 69.64 -77.07
CA PRO A 395 22.08 69.60 -78.24
C PRO A 395 22.78 68.24 -78.45
N SER A 396 22.97 67.45 -77.39
CA SER A 396 23.57 66.11 -77.44
C SER A 396 22.56 65.00 -77.79
N ALA A 397 21.29 65.34 -78.03
CA ALA A 397 20.27 64.35 -78.31
C ALA A 397 20.39 63.73 -79.72
N PRO A 398 20.05 62.43 -79.89
CA PRO A 398 19.96 61.81 -81.21
C PRO A 398 19.01 62.61 -82.12
N LYS A 399 19.38 62.84 -83.38
CA LYS A 399 18.55 63.55 -84.37
C LYS A 399 17.39 62.71 -84.94
N ASP A 400 17.36 61.41 -84.63
CA ASP A 400 16.34 60.44 -85.07
C ASP A 400 15.15 60.41 -84.08
N ASP A 401 13.94 60.70 -84.59
CA ASP A 401 12.71 60.77 -83.81
C ASP A 401 12.29 59.42 -83.20
N LYS A 402 12.59 58.29 -83.86
CA LYS A 402 12.30 56.96 -83.27
C LYS A 402 13.16 56.72 -82.04
N LYS A 403 14.44 57.12 -82.09
CA LYS A 403 15.35 57.01 -80.95
C LYS A 403 14.95 57.95 -79.81
N ARG A 404 14.46 59.15 -80.12
CA ARG A 404 13.90 60.09 -79.14
C ARG A 404 12.65 59.54 -78.45
N ALA A 405 11.74 58.88 -79.18
CA ALA A 405 10.56 58.25 -78.59
C ALA A 405 10.95 57.09 -77.64
N ILE A 406 11.92 56.26 -78.03
CA ILE A 406 12.46 55.18 -77.18
C ILE A 406 13.12 55.74 -75.92
N LEU A 407 13.96 56.77 -76.06
CA LEU A 407 14.56 57.46 -74.92
C LEU A 407 13.48 58.02 -74.00
N LYS A 408 12.51 58.75 -74.54
CA LYS A 408 11.39 59.33 -73.78
C LYS A 408 10.63 58.27 -72.99
N ALA A 409 10.30 57.14 -73.61
CA ALA A 409 9.62 56.03 -72.95
C ALA A 409 10.41 55.45 -71.77
N LYS A 410 11.75 55.45 -71.83
CA LYS A 410 12.60 54.90 -70.75
C LYS A 410 12.52 55.70 -69.46
N TRP A 411 12.44 57.03 -69.53
CA TRP A 411 12.43 57.89 -68.34
C TRP A 411 11.06 58.50 -68.02
N GLN A 412 10.05 58.23 -68.86
CA GLN A 412 8.67 58.69 -68.66
C GLN A 412 8.06 58.30 -67.29
N PRO A 413 8.27 57.07 -66.76
CA PRO A 413 7.74 56.71 -65.45
C PRO A 413 8.25 57.60 -64.29
N ALA A 414 9.44 58.18 -64.42
CA ALA A 414 10.08 59.04 -63.42
C ALA A 414 10.06 60.54 -63.78
N LEU A 415 9.28 60.94 -64.80
CA LEU A 415 9.27 62.28 -65.41
C LEU A 415 9.24 63.44 -64.40
N LYS A 416 8.38 63.34 -63.36
CA LYS A 416 8.21 64.39 -62.36
C LYS A 416 9.51 64.68 -61.60
N VAL A 417 10.29 63.65 -61.28
CA VAL A 417 11.53 63.77 -60.50
C VAL A 417 12.65 64.32 -61.38
N ILE A 418 12.78 63.80 -62.60
CA ILE A 418 13.80 64.23 -63.57
C ILE A 418 13.63 65.70 -63.94
N LYS A 419 12.38 66.16 -64.13
CA LYS A 419 12.06 67.57 -64.42
C LYS A 419 12.54 68.52 -63.32
N LYS A 420 12.47 68.10 -62.05
CA LYS A 420 12.97 68.88 -60.91
C LYS A 420 14.50 68.94 -60.88
N TYR A 421 15.15 67.83 -61.23
CA TYR A 421 16.62 67.76 -61.33
C TYR A 421 17.17 68.68 -62.43
N ALA A 422 16.62 68.61 -63.65
CA ALA A 422 17.05 69.44 -64.78
C ALA A 422 16.90 70.95 -64.54
N ARG A 423 15.83 71.37 -63.84
CA ARG A 423 15.62 72.77 -63.44
C ARG A 423 16.77 73.31 -62.56
N ARG A 424 17.28 72.47 -61.65
CA ARG A 424 18.35 72.85 -60.71
C ARG A 424 19.68 73.07 -61.42
N ILE A 425 20.01 72.24 -62.41
CA ILE A 425 21.26 72.39 -63.19
C ILE A 425 21.23 73.68 -64.02
N TRP A 426 20.10 73.96 -64.69
CA TRP A 426 19.94 75.15 -65.55
C TRP A 426 20.13 76.49 -64.83
N SER A 427 19.80 76.55 -63.54
CA SER A 427 19.84 77.75 -62.69
C SER A 427 21.19 77.98 -61.97
N SER A 428 22.21 77.18 -62.23
CA SER A 428 23.53 77.29 -61.57
C SER A 428 24.36 78.51 -62.02
N GLU A 429 25.21 79.03 -61.11
CA GLU A 429 26.08 80.20 -61.35
C GLU A 429 27.09 80.00 -62.50
N ALA A 430 27.62 78.77 -62.65
CA ALA A 430 28.52 78.42 -63.73
C ALA A 430 27.85 78.51 -65.11
N ALA A 431 26.61 78.00 -65.22
CA ALA A 431 25.82 78.10 -66.43
C ALA A 431 25.40 79.56 -66.74
N GLN A 432 25.28 80.42 -65.72
CA GLN A 432 25.05 81.86 -65.92
C GLN A 432 26.29 82.59 -66.45
N CYS A 433 27.49 82.29 -65.93
CA CYS A 433 28.74 82.90 -66.39
C CYS A 433 29.04 82.57 -67.85
N GLU A 434 28.88 81.31 -68.25
CA GLU A 434 29.12 80.89 -69.64
C GLU A 434 28.19 81.64 -70.62
N ARG A 435 26.94 81.90 -70.21
CA ARG A 435 25.99 82.69 -71.01
C ARG A 435 26.40 84.15 -71.14
N GLN A 436 26.96 84.77 -70.10
CA GLN A 436 27.43 86.16 -70.15
C GLN A 436 28.67 86.31 -71.05
N PHE A 437 29.64 85.39 -70.96
CA PHE A 437 30.82 85.41 -71.83
C PHE A 437 30.50 85.21 -73.31
N LYS A 438 29.53 84.34 -73.63
CA LYS A 438 29.07 84.17 -75.02
C LYS A 438 28.32 85.39 -75.56
N ALA A 439 27.80 86.26 -74.69
CA ALA A 439 27.03 87.44 -75.08
C ALA A 439 27.90 88.69 -75.33
N ASP A 440 28.99 88.90 -74.58
CA ASP A 440 29.91 90.05 -74.78
C ASP A 440 31.38 89.66 -74.49
N PRO A 441 32.19 89.43 -75.54
CA PRO A 441 33.61 89.07 -75.40
C PRO A 441 34.51 90.21 -74.89
N SER A 442 34.07 91.47 -74.89
CA SER A 442 34.90 92.65 -74.57
C SER A 442 35.16 92.85 -73.06
N LEU A 443 34.65 91.97 -72.21
CA LEU A 443 34.72 92.05 -70.75
C LEU A 443 36.11 91.73 -70.14
N VAL A 444 37.13 91.44 -70.97
CA VAL A 444 38.51 91.12 -70.56
C VAL A 444 39.50 92.11 -71.19
N ASP A 445 40.34 92.79 -70.39
CA ASP A 445 41.25 93.86 -70.82
C ASP A 445 42.73 93.45 -70.66
N VAL A 446 43.58 93.66 -71.68
CA VAL A 446 44.99 93.19 -71.73
C VAL A 446 45.96 94.31 -72.14
N GLN A 447 46.97 94.62 -71.31
CA GLN A 447 48.00 95.66 -71.58
C GLN A 447 49.43 95.08 -71.62
N VAL A 448 50.26 95.60 -72.53
CA VAL A 448 51.66 95.15 -72.79
C VAL A 448 52.61 96.36 -72.79
N THR A 449 53.76 96.28 -72.10
CA THR A 449 54.77 97.37 -72.05
C THR A 449 56.21 96.85 -72.25
N TYR A 450 57.07 97.65 -72.91
CA TYR A 450 58.50 97.37 -73.20
C TYR A 450 59.35 98.64 -72.97
N ASN A 451 60.51 98.54 -72.31
CA ASN A 451 61.41 99.68 -72.01
C ASN A 451 62.88 99.34 -72.36
N PRO A 452 63.44 99.91 -73.45
CA PRO A 452 64.77 99.55 -73.96
C PRO A 452 65.97 100.25 -73.30
N ASP A 453 65.79 101.33 -72.52
CA ASP A 453 66.91 102.17 -72.02
C ASP A 453 67.26 101.97 -70.53
N ALA A 454 66.78 100.89 -69.90
CA ALA A 454 67.05 100.63 -68.49
C ALA A 454 68.53 100.30 -68.25
N GLU A 455 69.19 101.02 -67.33
CA GLU A 455 70.60 100.79 -66.97
C GLU A 455 70.84 99.33 -66.57
N PRO A 456 71.93 98.69 -67.04
CA PRO A 456 72.18 97.27 -66.80
C PRO A 456 72.63 97.04 -65.36
N GLN A 457 71.67 96.83 -64.44
CA GLN A 457 71.94 96.36 -63.07
C GLN A 457 71.63 94.86 -62.88
N SER A 458 71.35 94.12 -63.95
CA SER A 458 71.20 92.65 -63.91
C SER A 458 71.51 92.06 -65.28
N ASP A 459 72.16 90.89 -65.31
CA ASP A 459 72.70 90.21 -66.50
C ASP A 459 71.64 89.73 -67.53
N ASP A 460 70.41 90.23 -67.50
CA ASP A 460 69.36 89.95 -68.49
C ASP A 460 68.76 91.24 -69.07
N ILE A 461 69.14 91.59 -70.30
CA ILE A 461 68.89 92.89 -70.93
C ILE A 461 67.50 92.98 -71.61
N LEU A 462 66.72 91.90 -71.74
CA LEU A 462 65.41 91.89 -72.40
C LEU A 462 64.25 91.43 -71.48
N LYS A 463 63.30 92.33 -71.16
CA LYS A 463 62.09 92.04 -70.36
C LYS A 463 60.79 92.61 -70.96
N MET A 464 59.69 91.86 -70.90
CA MET A 464 58.35 92.23 -71.42
C MET A 464 57.25 91.74 -70.45
N ASP A 465 56.40 92.65 -69.96
CA ASP A 465 55.34 92.35 -68.98
C ASP A 465 53.93 92.51 -69.58
N VAL A 466 53.03 91.53 -69.32
CA VAL A 466 51.63 91.48 -69.78
C VAL A 466 50.68 91.38 -68.59
N LYS A 467 49.67 92.25 -68.48
CA LYS A 467 48.63 92.24 -67.41
C LYS A 467 47.22 92.04 -67.99
N VAL A 468 46.38 91.27 -67.28
CA VAL A 468 44.96 90.98 -67.61
C VAL A 468 44.05 91.37 -66.44
N SER A 469 42.97 92.14 -66.67
CA SER A 469 41.95 92.47 -65.65
C SER A 469 40.57 91.88 -65.99
N LEU A 470 39.84 91.43 -64.95
CA LEU A 470 38.51 90.80 -65.00
C LEU A 470 37.42 91.60 -64.26
N ASP A 471 37.69 92.86 -63.91
CA ASP A 471 36.87 93.65 -62.98
C ASP A 471 35.48 94.04 -63.55
N LYS A 472 35.27 93.85 -64.86
CA LYS A 472 34.05 94.29 -65.57
C LYS A 472 32.91 93.24 -65.55
N ILE A 473 33.11 92.03 -65.04
CA ILE A 473 32.08 90.97 -65.03
C ILE A 473 31.19 91.05 -63.76
N LYS A 474 29.90 91.35 -63.94
CA LYS A 474 28.92 91.51 -62.84
C LYS A 474 28.29 90.18 -62.41
N GLY A 475 28.07 90.02 -61.10
CA GLY A 475 27.31 88.88 -60.53
C GLY A 475 28.14 87.66 -60.11
N LEU A 476 29.47 87.73 -60.19
CA LEU A 476 30.36 86.69 -59.68
C LEU A 476 30.54 86.80 -58.17
N SER A 477 30.47 85.67 -57.48
CA SER A 477 30.84 85.58 -56.07
C SER A 477 32.35 85.80 -55.89
N LYS A 478 32.76 86.40 -54.76
CA LYS A 478 34.17 86.70 -54.43
C LYS A 478 35.12 85.47 -54.56
N PRO A 479 34.73 84.24 -54.17
CA PRO A 479 35.56 83.06 -54.37
C PRO A 479 35.83 82.78 -55.86
N MET A 480 34.80 82.91 -56.70
CA MET A 480 34.89 82.63 -58.13
C MET A 480 35.76 83.66 -58.87
N GLN A 481 35.69 84.94 -58.46
CA GLN A 481 36.60 85.98 -58.96
C GLN A 481 38.08 85.67 -58.68
N ARG A 482 38.41 85.16 -57.49
CA ARG A 482 39.80 84.77 -57.16
C ARG A 482 40.29 83.61 -58.01
N ILE A 483 39.46 82.59 -58.23
CA ILE A 483 39.84 81.42 -59.05
C ILE A 483 40.15 81.87 -60.48
N LEU A 484 39.27 82.66 -61.09
CA LEU A 484 39.44 83.12 -62.47
C LEU A 484 40.62 84.10 -62.61
N GLY A 485 40.83 85.00 -61.64
CA GLY A 485 42.00 85.90 -61.63
C GLY A 485 43.34 85.15 -61.52
N GLY A 486 43.39 84.06 -60.76
CA GLY A 486 44.57 83.19 -60.68
C GLY A 486 44.92 82.56 -62.02
N ILE A 487 43.92 82.03 -62.74
CA ILE A 487 44.11 81.42 -64.06
C ILE A 487 44.62 82.45 -65.09
N ALA A 488 44.07 83.67 -65.09
CA ALA A 488 44.45 84.72 -66.03
C ALA A 488 45.94 85.14 -65.90
N ASN A 489 46.46 85.27 -64.68
CA ASN A 489 47.86 85.63 -64.44
C ASN A 489 48.85 84.56 -64.92
N VAL A 490 48.50 83.28 -64.77
CA VAL A 490 49.33 82.17 -65.25
C VAL A 490 49.46 82.23 -66.77
N ILE A 491 48.35 82.48 -67.47
CA ILE A 491 48.34 82.58 -68.93
C ILE A 491 49.18 83.79 -69.40
N ALA A 492 49.03 84.97 -68.78
CA ALA A 492 49.79 86.17 -69.15
C ALA A 492 51.31 85.98 -69.05
N THR A 493 51.77 85.29 -67.99
CA THR A 493 53.18 85.00 -67.78
C THR A 493 53.75 84.06 -68.84
N GLN A 494 52.98 83.04 -69.24
CA GLN A 494 53.43 82.09 -70.27
C GLN A 494 53.57 82.77 -71.64
N VAL A 495 52.66 83.69 -71.99
CA VAL A 495 52.70 84.43 -73.26
C VAL A 495 53.92 85.37 -73.31
N GLY A 496 54.21 86.12 -72.25
CA GLY A 496 55.39 87.01 -72.19
C GLY A 496 56.71 86.26 -72.38
N ASN A 497 56.86 85.10 -71.72
CA ASN A 497 58.05 84.25 -71.86
C ASN A 497 58.23 83.68 -73.27
N ALA A 498 57.13 83.32 -73.94
CA ALA A 498 57.18 82.83 -75.33
C ALA A 498 57.68 83.92 -76.29
N ALA A 499 57.25 85.16 -76.10
CA ALA A 499 57.68 86.30 -76.92
C ALA A 499 59.19 86.59 -76.79
N ILE A 500 59.73 86.61 -75.56
CA ILE A 500 61.18 86.84 -75.32
C ILE A 500 62.02 85.74 -75.97
N LYS A 501 61.55 84.48 -75.92
CA LYS A 501 62.26 83.36 -76.55
C LYS A 501 62.36 83.52 -78.07
N LEU A 502 61.33 84.08 -78.72
CA LEU A 502 61.34 84.36 -80.15
C LEU A 502 62.36 85.46 -80.51
N VAL A 503 62.43 86.53 -79.71
CA VAL A 503 63.37 87.65 -79.92
C VAL A 503 64.82 87.19 -79.84
N ARG A 504 65.18 86.41 -78.81
CA ARG A 504 66.56 85.88 -78.65
C ARG A 504 66.98 84.95 -79.79
N SER A 505 66.04 84.24 -80.42
CA SER A 505 66.34 83.40 -81.58
C SER A 505 66.84 84.24 -82.75
N LYS A 506 66.16 85.34 -83.07
CA LYS A 506 66.55 86.22 -84.18
C LYS A 506 67.91 86.89 -83.97
N LEU A 507 68.23 87.28 -82.74
CA LEU A 507 69.54 87.87 -82.42
C LEU A 507 70.70 86.88 -82.63
N ARG A 508 70.44 85.57 -82.45
CA ARG A 508 71.44 84.53 -82.67
C ARG A 508 71.76 84.31 -84.14
N ASP A 509 70.73 84.34 -84.99
CA ASP A 509 70.91 84.24 -86.44
C ASP A 509 71.78 85.38 -86.99
N GLU A 510 71.63 86.61 -86.49
CA GLU A 510 72.49 87.74 -86.85
C GLU A 510 73.94 87.60 -86.37
N PHE A 511 74.14 87.05 -85.17
CA PHE A 511 75.47 86.82 -84.61
C PHE A 511 76.27 85.78 -85.41
N ASP A 512 75.63 84.68 -85.81
CA ASP A 512 76.30 83.64 -86.60
C ASP A 512 76.67 84.15 -88.00
N ALA A 513 75.81 84.97 -88.62
CA ALA A 513 76.11 85.62 -89.91
C ALA A 513 77.36 86.54 -89.84
N LEU A 514 77.58 87.22 -88.71
CA LEU A 514 78.77 88.05 -88.50
C LEU A 514 80.05 87.22 -88.37
N LYS A 515 80.00 86.07 -87.67
CA LYS A 515 81.14 85.15 -87.56
C LYS A 515 81.54 84.55 -88.90
N ASP A 516 80.57 84.12 -89.70
CA ASP A 516 80.82 83.55 -91.02
C ASP A 516 81.48 84.57 -91.97
N TYR A 517 81.02 85.83 -91.94
CA TYR A 517 81.65 86.92 -92.70
C TYR A 517 83.12 87.10 -92.31
N ARG A 518 83.42 87.08 -91.01
CA ARG A 518 84.80 87.22 -90.49
C ARG A 518 85.71 86.09 -90.95
N GLU A 519 85.22 84.85 -90.95
CA GLU A 519 85.99 83.67 -91.36
C GLU A 519 86.29 83.67 -92.87
N GLN A 520 85.32 84.06 -93.70
CA GLN A 520 85.51 84.22 -95.14
C GLN A 520 86.51 85.35 -95.46
N HIS A 521 86.39 86.49 -94.78
CA HIS A 521 87.26 87.64 -95.02
C HIS A 521 88.74 87.34 -94.67
N ARG A 522 89.01 86.56 -93.61
CA ARG A 522 90.37 86.11 -93.26
C ARG A 522 90.97 85.16 -94.30
N LYS A 523 90.17 84.27 -94.91
CA LYS A 523 90.65 83.37 -95.97
C LYS A 523 91.02 84.09 -97.25
N GLN A 524 90.34 85.19 -97.58
CA GLN A 524 90.50 85.85 -98.88
C GLN A 524 91.65 86.87 -98.93
N TYR A 525 91.99 87.51 -97.81
CA TYR A 525 92.95 88.64 -97.81
C TYR A 525 94.16 88.47 -96.87
N GLY A 526 94.30 87.33 -96.19
CA GLY A 526 95.50 86.95 -95.42
C GLY A 526 95.70 87.70 -94.10
N THR A 527 95.49 89.02 -94.06
CA THR A 527 95.55 89.85 -92.83
C THR A 527 94.56 91.01 -92.90
N VAL A 528 93.69 91.14 -91.90
CA VAL A 528 92.70 92.23 -91.75
C VAL A 528 93.31 93.36 -90.92
N ASP A 529 92.94 94.62 -91.22
CA ASP A 529 93.33 95.80 -90.44
C ASP A 529 92.97 95.63 -88.94
N PRO A 530 93.95 95.74 -88.03
CA PRO A 530 93.74 95.57 -86.59
C PRO A 530 92.61 96.43 -86.00
N ASN A 531 92.37 97.64 -86.53
CA ASN A 531 91.30 98.51 -86.04
C ASN A 531 89.90 98.02 -86.45
N ALA A 532 89.78 97.42 -87.63
CA ALA A 532 88.53 96.80 -88.07
C ALA A 532 88.23 95.54 -87.23
N GLU A 533 89.27 94.78 -86.89
CA GLU A 533 89.15 93.57 -86.08
C GLU A 533 88.71 93.88 -84.63
N ALA A 534 89.24 94.94 -84.01
CA ALA A 534 88.81 95.39 -82.69
C ALA A 534 87.34 95.85 -82.67
N LYS A 535 86.88 96.59 -83.70
CA LYS A 535 85.48 97.03 -83.80
C LYS A 535 84.50 95.87 -83.99
N MET A 536 84.86 94.88 -84.80
CA MET A 536 84.01 93.70 -85.00
C MET A 536 83.95 92.83 -83.74
N SER A 537 85.08 92.64 -83.04
CA SER A 537 85.11 91.91 -81.77
C SER A 537 84.26 92.59 -80.68
N PHE A 538 84.24 93.92 -80.63
CA PHE A 538 83.40 94.66 -79.68
C PHE A 538 81.90 94.46 -79.96
N LYS A 539 81.49 94.46 -81.23
CA LYS A 539 80.10 94.16 -81.62
C LYS A 539 79.71 92.71 -81.33
N GLU A 540 80.59 91.75 -81.60
CA GLU A 540 80.37 90.34 -81.25
C GLU A 540 80.13 90.18 -79.74
N GLN A 541 80.97 90.79 -78.90
CA GLN A 541 80.80 90.76 -77.45
C GLN A 541 79.49 91.41 -76.97
N GLY A 542 79.06 92.49 -77.62
CA GLY A 542 77.78 93.14 -77.33
C GLY A 542 76.57 92.24 -77.63
N LEU A 543 76.58 91.56 -78.78
CA LEU A 543 75.52 90.62 -79.17
C LEU A 543 75.54 89.35 -78.30
N GLU A 544 76.72 88.84 -77.96
CA GLU A 544 76.88 87.68 -77.10
C GLU A 544 76.32 87.93 -75.70
N ASN A 545 76.55 89.13 -75.14
CA ASN A 545 75.99 89.54 -73.86
C ASN A 545 74.46 89.67 -73.89
N MET A 546 73.84 90.15 -74.97
CA MET A 546 72.36 90.22 -75.10
C MET A 546 71.70 88.83 -75.21
N MET A 547 72.45 87.82 -75.66
CA MET A 547 71.99 86.43 -75.77
C MET A 547 72.25 85.60 -74.52
N ALA A 548 73.16 86.05 -73.65
CA ALA A 548 73.48 85.38 -72.40
C ALA A 548 72.25 85.37 -71.48
N LYS A 549 71.88 84.18 -70.99
CA LYS A 549 70.84 84.04 -69.96
C LYS A 549 71.49 84.06 -68.59
N ALA A 550 70.94 84.86 -67.67
CA ALA A 550 71.34 84.84 -66.27
C ALA A 550 71.23 83.41 -65.66
N PRO A 551 72.22 82.94 -64.88
CA PRO A 551 72.17 81.63 -64.24
C PRO A 551 71.01 81.52 -63.24
N ASP A 552 70.25 80.42 -63.30
CA ASP A 552 69.10 80.18 -62.40
C ASP A 552 69.57 80.03 -60.94
N PRO A 553 69.19 80.96 -60.03
CA PRO A 553 69.65 80.97 -58.65
C PRO A 553 69.26 79.68 -57.89
N ARG A 554 68.22 78.97 -58.32
CA ARG A 554 67.82 77.70 -57.71
C ARG A 554 68.77 76.55 -58.04
N ASN A 555 69.47 76.62 -59.18
CA ASN A 555 70.48 75.62 -59.55
C ASN A 555 71.80 75.81 -58.78
N ALA A 556 72.12 77.05 -58.36
CA ALA A 556 73.25 77.31 -57.47
C ALA A 556 73.02 76.68 -56.09
N GLU A 557 71.85 76.92 -55.48
CA GLU A 557 71.46 76.29 -54.21
C GLU A 557 71.40 74.75 -54.31
N ARG A 558 70.99 74.22 -55.46
CA ARG A 558 70.89 72.77 -55.67
C ARG A 558 72.26 72.11 -55.79
N ARG A 559 73.22 72.75 -56.48
CA ARG A 559 74.63 72.32 -56.51
C ARG A 559 75.25 72.37 -55.11
N GLU A 560 75.00 73.44 -54.36
CA GLU A 560 75.51 73.58 -52.99
C GLU A 560 74.95 72.51 -52.04
N ARG A 561 73.66 72.18 -52.15
CA ARG A 561 73.03 71.08 -51.38
C ARG A 561 73.57 69.70 -51.78
N GLN A 562 73.94 69.50 -53.04
CA GLN A 562 74.43 68.22 -53.55
C GLN A 562 75.87 67.96 -53.08
N ASP A 563 76.72 68.99 -53.06
CA ASP A 563 78.10 68.89 -52.56
C ASP A 563 78.17 68.60 -51.05
N ARG A 564 77.28 69.21 -50.25
CA ARG A 564 77.24 68.94 -48.80
C ARG A 564 76.85 67.49 -48.46
N ARG A 565 76.09 66.80 -49.31
CA ARG A 565 75.69 65.39 -49.09
C ARG A 565 76.77 64.37 -49.40
N VAL A 566 77.79 64.69 -50.21
CA VAL A 566 78.80 63.72 -50.67
C VAL A 566 80.05 63.71 -49.79
N LYS A 567 80.33 64.77 -49.02
CA LYS A 567 81.54 64.88 -48.17
C LYS A 567 81.43 64.31 -46.76
N GLY A 568 80.38 63.56 -46.45
CA GLY A 568 80.30 62.74 -45.24
C GLY A 568 80.49 63.52 -43.94
N ASP A 569 79.47 64.25 -43.50
CA ASP A 569 79.38 64.64 -42.10
C ASP A 569 77.97 64.40 -41.59
N LYS A 570 77.92 63.76 -40.42
CA LYS A 570 76.73 63.21 -39.79
C LYS A 570 75.88 64.34 -39.19
N MET A 571 74.69 63.91 -38.74
CA MET A 571 73.89 64.53 -37.66
C MET A 571 73.07 65.76 -38.07
N VAL A 572 71.89 66.03 -37.51
CA VAL A 572 71.05 65.37 -36.51
C VAL A 572 69.66 66.00 -36.64
N ARG A 573 68.62 65.16 -36.49
CA ARG A 573 67.17 65.43 -36.40
C ARG A 573 66.50 66.18 -37.55
#